data_AF-A0A7S2EZY1-F1
#
_entry.id   AF-A0A7S2EZY1-F1
#
_cell.length_a   1.000
_cell.length_b   1.000
_cell.length_c   1.000
_cell.angle_alpha   90.00
_cell.angle_beta   90.00
_cell.angle_gamma   90.00
#
_symmetry.space_group_name_H-M   'P 1'
#
loop_
_entity.id
_entity.type
_entity.pdbx_description
1 polymer ?
#
loop_
_entity_poly.entity_id
_entity_poly.type
_entity_poly.pdbx_seq_one_letter_code
_entity_poly.pdbx_strand_id
1 'polypeptide(L)'
;KAEWLKSDKDDEEAAKLVQQAVQVLEAFYTAQFLQQAPVVEAGKAPPPPPSTWADPYTGKQEESKGVVTILNLIKDDIKDDRAKAKTAEDNAAQAYTKLETDSNTQIGTLTADISTLEGTKSGKETDKGNTETERLTKKGELEAVLQKVQAAEPGCVFFTVNFAVRSKNRQIEIDGLEKAKAILSGASFSSLAQVHRHV
;
A
#
# COMPACT_ATOMS: atom_id res chain seq x y z
N LYS A 1 -12.18 -19.90 -18.13
CA LYS A 1 -12.15 -19.74 -19.61
C LYS A 1 -12.14 -21.05 -20.42
N ALA A 2 -11.18 -21.98 -20.25
CA ALA A 2 -11.16 -23.22 -21.05
C ALA A 2 -12.37 -24.14 -20.78
N GLU A 3 -12.81 -24.24 -19.52
CA GLU A 3 -14.00 -25.01 -19.14
C GLU A 3 -15.30 -24.36 -19.63
N TRP A 4 -15.43 -23.03 -19.49
CA TRP A 4 -16.57 -22.28 -20.04
C TRP A 4 -16.69 -22.46 -21.56
N LEU A 5 -15.59 -22.35 -22.31
CA LEU A 5 -15.59 -22.57 -23.77
C LEU A 5 -16.08 -23.96 -24.17
N LYS A 6 -15.76 -24.98 -23.36
CA LYS A 6 -16.24 -26.33 -23.58
C LYS A 6 -17.73 -26.45 -23.30
N SER A 7 -18.18 -25.94 -22.14
CA SER A 7 -19.60 -25.94 -21.77
C SER A 7 -20.46 -25.17 -22.78
N ASP A 8 -20.02 -23.98 -23.19
CA ASP A 8 -20.74 -23.15 -24.17
C ASP A 8 -20.90 -23.85 -25.52
N LYS A 9 -19.87 -24.61 -25.93
CA LYS A 9 -19.92 -25.44 -27.14
C LYS A 9 -20.90 -26.60 -26.98
N ASP A 10 -20.85 -27.31 -25.86
CA ASP A 10 -21.76 -28.44 -25.57
C ASP A 10 -23.22 -27.95 -25.55
N ASP A 11 -23.50 -26.79 -24.95
CA ASP A 11 -24.81 -26.14 -24.92
C ASP A 11 -25.25 -25.68 -26.32
N GLU A 12 -24.33 -25.18 -27.15
CA GLU A 12 -24.62 -24.85 -28.54
C GLU A 12 -25.04 -26.08 -29.36
N GLU A 13 -24.32 -27.18 -29.19
CA GLU A 13 -24.62 -28.44 -29.86
C GLU A 13 -25.95 -29.03 -29.36
N ALA A 14 -26.24 -28.93 -28.06
CA ALA A 14 -27.52 -29.33 -27.48
C ALA A 14 -28.69 -28.51 -28.06
N ALA A 15 -28.57 -27.19 -28.13
CA ALA A 15 -29.61 -26.33 -28.72
C ALA A 15 -29.87 -26.68 -30.21
N LYS A 16 -28.82 -26.97 -30.97
CA LYS A 16 -28.94 -27.43 -32.38
C LYS A 16 -29.65 -28.78 -32.47
N LEU A 17 -29.30 -29.73 -31.62
CA LEU A 17 -29.93 -31.05 -31.58
C LEU A 17 -31.43 -30.95 -31.26
N VAL A 18 -31.79 -30.15 -30.26
CA VAL A 18 -33.20 -29.91 -29.90
C VAL A 18 -33.95 -29.24 -31.05
N GLN A 19 -33.33 -28.28 -31.74
CA GLN A 19 -33.91 -27.65 -32.93
C GLN A 19 -34.15 -28.66 -34.06
N GLN A 20 -33.20 -29.57 -34.32
CA GLN A 20 -33.37 -30.62 -35.31
C GLN A 20 -34.51 -31.57 -34.93
N ALA A 21 -34.64 -31.94 -33.66
CA ALA A 21 -35.74 -32.77 -33.17
C ALA A 21 -37.11 -32.09 -33.37
N VAL A 22 -37.21 -30.79 -33.07
CA VAL A 22 -38.41 -29.99 -33.35
C VAL A 22 -38.77 -30.05 -34.83
N GLN A 23 -37.81 -29.81 -35.72
CA GLN A 23 -38.04 -29.82 -37.17
C GLN A 23 -38.53 -31.19 -37.68
N VAL A 24 -37.94 -32.29 -37.19
CA VAL A 24 -38.37 -33.65 -37.55
C VAL A 24 -39.80 -33.92 -37.09
N LEU A 25 -40.15 -33.53 -35.86
CA LEU A 25 -41.50 -33.70 -35.32
C LEU A 25 -42.52 -32.86 -36.09
N GLU A 26 -42.23 -31.58 -36.31
CA GLU A 26 -43.11 -30.69 -37.08
C GLU A 26 -43.34 -31.22 -38.50
N ALA A 27 -42.28 -31.67 -39.20
CA ALA A 27 -42.40 -32.25 -40.53
C ALA A 27 -43.27 -33.52 -40.53
N PHE A 28 -43.09 -34.42 -39.56
CA PHE A 28 -43.88 -35.65 -39.43
C PHE A 28 -45.38 -35.36 -39.22
N TYR A 29 -45.73 -34.50 -38.28
CA TYR A 29 -47.12 -34.19 -37.97
C TYR A 29 -47.81 -33.34 -39.05
N THR A 30 -47.06 -32.46 -39.74
CA THR A 30 -47.58 -31.72 -40.90
C THR A 30 -47.86 -32.66 -42.08
N ALA A 31 -46.97 -33.61 -42.35
CA ALA A 31 -47.15 -34.62 -43.39
C ALA A 31 -48.31 -35.58 -43.09
N GLN A 32 -48.56 -35.91 -41.82
CA GLN A 32 -49.70 -36.73 -41.41
C GLN A 32 -51.04 -35.98 -41.43
N PHE A 33 -51.06 -34.68 -41.14
CA PHE A 33 -52.27 -33.86 -41.30
C PHE A 33 -52.75 -33.80 -42.76
N LEU A 34 -51.83 -34.02 -43.72
CA LEU A 34 -52.17 -34.16 -45.15
C LEU A 34 -52.69 -35.56 -45.53
N GLN A 35 -52.72 -36.53 -44.59
CA GLN A 35 -53.04 -37.95 -44.85
C GLN A 35 -54.36 -38.48 -44.23
N GLN A 36 -55.18 -37.68 -43.56
CA GLN A 36 -56.58 -38.06 -43.19
C GLN A 36 -57.57 -36.94 -43.57
N ALA A 37 -58.73 -37.17 -44.22
CA ALA A 37 -59.53 -38.38 -44.38
C ALA A 37 -60.15 -38.51 -45.81
N PRO A 38 -60.53 -39.73 -46.24
CA PRO A 38 -61.39 -39.91 -47.41
C PRO A 38 -62.77 -39.27 -47.18
N VAL A 39 -63.25 -38.51 -48.18
CA VAL A 39 -64.61 -37.96 -48.21
C VAL A 39 -65.60 -39.13 -48.25
N VAL A 40 -66.41 -39.28 -47.20
CA VAL A 40 -67.52 -40.25 -47.20
C VAL A 40 -68.71 -39.61 -47.92
N GLU A 41 -69.07 -40.15 -49.08
CA GLU A 41 -70.25 -39.72 -49.85
C GLU A 41 -71.52 -40.20 -49.13
N ALA A 42 -72.46 -39.29 -48.86
CA ALA A 42 -73.69 -39.60 -48.12
C ALA A 42 -74.56 -40.60 -48.89
N GLY A 43 -74.81 -41.79 -48.30
CA GLY A 43 -75.75 -42.79 -48.83
C GLY A 43 -75.17 -44.19 -49.11
N LYS A 44 -73.89 -44.45 -48.85
CA LYS A 44 -73.29 -45.79 -48.92
C LYS A 44 -73.12 -46.39 -47.52
N ALA A 45 -73.23 -47.72 -47.42
CA ALA A 45 -73.02 -48.44 -46.16
C ALA A 45 -71.62 -48.16 -45.58
N PRO A 46 -71.46 -48.06 -44.24
CA PRO A 46 -70.17 -47.76 -43.63
C PRO A 46 -69.13 -48.80 -44.08
N PRO A 47 -67.90 -48.37 -44.44
CA PRO A 47 -66.83 -49.32 -44.72
C PRO A 47 -66.59 -50.21 -43.49
N PRO A 48 -66.19 -51.48 -43.69
CA PRO A 48 -65.92 -52.41 -42.58
C PRO A 48 -64.90 -51.79 -41.61
N PRO A 49 -65.01 -52.08 -40.30
CA PRO A 49 -64.12 -51.49 -39.30
C PRO A 49 -62.66 -51.77 -39.69
N PRO A 50 -61.80 -50.73 -39.70
CA PRO A 50 -60.41 -50.90 -40.10
C PRO A 50 -59.73 -51.92 -39.20
N SER A 51 -58.85 -52.73 -39.80
CA SER A 51 -57.98 -53.65 -39.05
C SER A 51 -57.10 -52.85 -38.10
N THR A 52 -57.00 -53.30 -36.85
CA THR A 52 -56.26 -52.63 -35.75
C THR A 52 -54.77 -52.39 -36.02
N TRP A 53 -54.24 -52.89 -37.14
CA TRP A 53 -52.84 -52.74 -37.58
C TRP A 53 -52.68 -52.40 -39.07
N ALA A 54 -53.77 -52.08 -39.78
CA ALA A 54 -53.73 -51.79 -41.22
C ALA A 54 -53.50 -50.31 -41.55
N ASP A 55 -53.88 -49.40 -40.64
CA ASP A 55 -53.73 -47.97 -40.87
C ASP A 55 -52.29 -47.51 -40.55
N PRO A 56 -51.71 -46.59 -41.35
CA PRO A 56 -50.43 -45.98 -41.04
C PRO A 56 -50.45 -45.34 -39.65
N TYR A 57 -49.40 -45.55 -38.85
CA TYR A 57 -49.27 -44.89 -37.55
C TYR A 57 -49.23 -43.36 -37.72
N THR A 58 -50.28 -42.68 -37.27
CA THR A 58 -50.44 -41.22 -37.39
C THR A 58 -49.92 -40.44 -36.17
N GLY A 59 -49.41 -41.16 -35.17
CA GLY A 59 -48.93 -40.60 -33.92
C GLY A 59 -50.04 -40.04 -33.01
N LYS A 60 -49.63 -39.57 -31.84
CA LYS A 60 -50.51 -38.93 -30.85
C LYS A 60 -50.73 -37.46 -31.22
N GLN A 61 -51.68 -37.21 -32.13
CA GLN A 61 -51.92 -35.90 -32.75
C GLN A 61 -52.18 -34.74 -31.77
N GLU A 62 -52.89 -34.99 -30.66
CA GLU A 62 -53.17 -33.94 -29.66
C GLU A 62 -51.97 -33.64 -28.75
N GLU A 63 -51.20 -34.67 -28.38
CA GLU A 63 -50.08 -34.56 -27.45
C GLU A 63 -48.82 -33.95 -28.12
N SER A 64 -48.71 -34.05 -29.45
CA SER A 64 -47.55 -33.60 -30.22
C SER A 64 -47.26 -32.10 -30.12
N LYS A 65 -48.31 -31.26 -30.11
CA LYS A 65 -48.18 -29.80 -29.96
C LYS A 65 -47.53 -29.42 -28.63
N GLY A 66 -47.88 -30.12 -27.56
CA GLY A 66 -47.29 -29.93 -26.24
C GLY A 66 -45.80 -30.28 -26.23
N VAL A 67 -45.43 -31.42 -26.83
CA VAL A 67 -44.04 -31.87 -26.92
C VAL A 67 -43.17 -30.90 -27.73
N VAL A 68 -43.65 -30.44 -28.89
CA VAL A 68 -42.92 -29.44 -29.70
C VAL A 68 -42.74 -28.12 -28.95
N THR A 69 -43.77 -27.69 -28.19
CA THR A 69 -43.69 -26.48 -27.37
C THR A 69 -42.62 -26.63 -26.27
N ILE A 70 -42.60 -27.77 -25.57
CA ILE A 70 -41.60 -28.06 -24.54
C ILE A 70 -40.18 -28.08 -25.13
N LEU A 71 -39.98 -28.70 -26.29
CA LEU A 71 -38.68 -28.72 -26.95
C LEU A 71 -38.21 -27.32 -27.37
N ASN A 72 -39.12 -26.49 -27.88
CA ASN A 72 -38.80 -25.09 -28.18
C ASN A 72 -38.43 -24.31 -26.91
N LEU A 73 -39.16 -24.52 -25.81
CA LEU A 73 -38.84 -23.92 -24.52
C LEU A 73 -37.46 -24.36 -24.00
N ILE A 74 -37.14 -25.65 -24.05
CA ILE A 74 -35.80 -26.16 -23.69
C ILE A 74 -34.70 -25.51 -24.54
N LYS A 75 -34.90 -25.38 -25.85
CA LYS A 75 -33.93 -24.73 -26.75
C LYS A 75 -33.72 -23.27 -26.38
N ASP A 76 -34.78 -22.56 -26.04
CA ASP A 76 -34.70 -21.14 -25.66
C ASP A 76 -34.06 -20.99 -24.26
N ASP A 77 -34.38 -21.87 -23.31
CA ASP A 77 -33.72 -21.94 -21.99
C ASP A 77 -32.20 -22.16 -22.12
N ILE A 78 -31.77 -23.09 -22.99
CA ILE A 78 -30.34 -23.33 -23.26
C ILE A 78 -29.66 -22.05 -23.78
N LYS A 79 -30.31 -21.29 -24.68
CA LYS A 79 -29.75 -20.04 -25.21
C LYS A 79 -29.64 -18.97 -24.13
N ASP A 80 -30.66 -18.84 -23.29
CA ASP A 80 -30.68 -17.90 -22.19
C ASP A 80 -29.59 -18.23 -21.15
N ASP A 81 -29.42 -19.50 -20.83
CA ASP A 81 -28.40 -19.95 -19.88
C ASP A 81 -26.98 -19.74 -20.43
N ARG A 82 -26.75 -19.97 -21.73
CA ARG A 82 -25.48 -19.58 -22.39
C ARG A 82 -25.21 -18.09 -22.26
N ALA A 83 -26.20 -17.24 -22.48
CA ALA A 83 -26.04 -15.78 -22.38
C ALA A 83 -25.73 -15.34 -20.94
N LYS A 84 -26.40 -15.93 -19.95
CA LYS A 84 -26.12 -15.70 -18.52
C LYS A 84 -24.71 -16.18 -18.16
N ALA A 85 -24.32 -17.39 -18.59
CA ALA A 85 -23.01 -17.96 -18.33
C ALA A 85 -21.89 -17.10 -18.95
N LYS A 86 -22.07 -16.62 -20.18
CA LYS A 86 -21.13 -15.69 -20.83
C LYS A 86 -20.95 -14.41 -20.02
N THR A 87 -22.06 -13.82 -19.58
CA THR A 87 -22.05 -12.59 -18.79
C THR A 87 -21.35 -12.81 -17.44
N ALA A 88 -21.62 -13.94 -16.78
CA ALA A 88 -20.97 -14.31 -15.53
C ALA A 88 -19.46 -14.52 -15.71
N GLU A 89 -19.02 -15.23 -16.75
CA GLU A 89 -17.60 -15.45 -17.07
C GLU A 89 -16.89 -14.12 -17.38
N ASP A 90 -17.51 -13.23 -18.15
CA ASP A 90 -16.94 -11.92 -18.45
C ASP A 90 -16.78 -11.05 -17.21
N ASN A 91 -17.81 -11.00 -16.36
CA ASN A 91 -17.76 -10.27 -15.10
C ASN A 91 -16.70 -10.84 -14.16
N ALA A 92 -16.60 -12.17 -14.06
CA ALA A 92 -15.58 -12.84 -13.26
C ALA A 92 -14.16 -12.55 -13.78
N ALA A 93 -13.95 -12.60 -15.10
CA ALA A 93 -12.68 -12.28 -15.72
C ALA A 93 -12.27 -10.82 -15.49
N GLN A 94 -13.21 -9.88 -15.65
CA GLN A 94 -12.97 -8.45 -15.37
C GLN A 94 -12.65 -8.22 -13.90
N ALA A 95 -13.41 -8.81 -12.99
CA ALA A 95 -13.17 -8.69 -11.55
C ALA A 95 -11.79 -9.24 -11.16
N TYR A 96 -11.40 -10.39 -11.73
CA TYR A 96 -10.08 -10.97 -11.52
C TYR A 96 -8.96 -10.05 -12.03
N THR A 97 -9.03 -9.59 -13.28
CA THR A 97 -8.01 -8.69 -13.86
C THR A 97 -7.91 -7.38 -13.07
N LYS A 98 -9.04 -6.83 -12.62
CA LYS A 98 -9.07 -5.65 -11.78
C LYS A 98 -8.39 -5.92 -10.43
N LEU A 99 -8.74 -7.02 -9.76
CA LEU A 99 -8.13 -7.41 -8.49
C LEU A 99 -6.62 -7.59 -8.63
N GLU A 100 -6.17 -8.28 -9.67
CA GLU A 100 -4.75 -8.49 -9.97
C GLU A 100 -4.03 -7.15 -10.17
N THR A 101 -4.59 -6.26 -10.98
CA THR A 101 -4.02 -4.94 -11.26
C THR A 101 -3.94 -4.08 -10.01
N ASP A 102 -5.03 -4.01 -9.25
CA ASP A 102 -5.10 -3.23 -8.00
C ASP A 102 -4.10 -3.78 -6.97
N SER A 103 -4.02 -5.11 -6.84
CA SER A 103 -3.09 -5.78 -5.92
C SER A 103 -1.64 -5.52 -6.29
N ASN A 104 -1.29 -5.67 -7.58
CA ASN A 104 0.07 -5.41 -8.06
C ASN A 104 0.47 -3.93 -7.88
N THR A 105 -0.47 -3.01 -8.11
CA THR A 105 -0.26 -1.59 -7.86
C THR A 105 0.00 -1.34 -6.37
N GLN A 106 -0.83 -1.91 -5.50
CA GLN A 106 -0.68 -1.78 -4.05
C GLN A 106 0.65 -2.37 -3.55
N ILE A 107 1.06 -3.53 -4.05
CA ILE A 107 2.37 -4.14 -3.77
C ILE A 107 3.50 -3.19 -4.17
N GLY A 108 3.42 -2.61 -5.37
CA GLY A 108 4.42 -1.65 -5.85
C GLY A 108 4.54 -0.43 -4.95
N THR A 109 3.41 0.19 -4.58
CA THR A 109 3.36 1.32 -3.65
C THR A 109 3.95 0.96 -2.29
N LEU A 110 3.50 -0.14 -1.68
CA LEU A 110 3.98 -0.57 -0.36
C LEU A 110 5.48 -0.89 -0.37
N THR A 111 6.00 -1.47 -1.45
CA THR A 111 7.44 -1.75 -1.59
C THR A 111 8.26 -0.45 -1.67
N ALA A 112 7.77 0.55 -2.40
CA ALA A 112 8.41 1.86 -2.48
C ALA A 112 8.38 2.60 -1.12
N ASP A 113 7.26 2.51 -0.40
CA ASP A 113 7.11 3.08 0.94
C ASP A 113 8.08 2.42 1.93
N ILE A 114 8.21 1.09 1.91
CA ILE A 114 9.17 0.36 2.75
C ILE A 114 10.59 0.88 2.51
N SER A 115 11.04 0.95 1.25
CA SER A 115 12.38 1.45 0.90
C SER A 115 12.62 2.88 1.39
N THR A 116 11.62 3.76 1.22
CA THR A 116 11.67 5.15 1.68
C THR A 116 11.77 5.25 3.21
N LEU A 117 10.97 4.46 3.93
CA LEU A 117 10.95 4.43 5.38
C LEU A 117 12.25 3.84 5.95
N GLU A 118 12.80 2.79 5.33
CA GLU A 118 14.09 2.22 5.70
C GLU A 118 15.24 3.22 5.51
N GLY A 119 15.26 3.93 4.38
CA GLY A 119 16.23 5.01 4.14
C GLY A 119 16.11 6.13 5.17
N THR A 120 14.87 6.56 5.48
CA THR A 120 14.61 7.56 6.51
C THR A 120 15.08 7.11 7.88
N LYS A 121 14.78 5.86 8.27
CA LYS A 121 15.20 5.26 9.53
C LYS A 121 16.73 5.24 9.64
N SER A 122 17.42 4.75 8.61
CA SER A 122 18.89 4.72 8.57
C SER A 122 19.52 6.11 8.71
N GLY A 123 18.96 7.11 8.03
CA GLY A 123 19.38 8.50 8.19
C GLY A 123 19.21 9.00 9.63
N LYS A 124 18.06 8.75 10.26
CA LYS A 124 17.80 9.14 11.65
C LYS A 124 18.67 8.41 12.67
N GLU A 125 18.98 7.14 12.45
CA GLU A 125 19.91 6.39 13.30
C GLU A 125 21.33 6.95 13.20
N THR A 126 21.76 7.34 11.99
CA THR A 126 23.04 8.03 11.77
C THR A 126 23.10 9.37 12.49
N ASP A 127 22.07 10.22 12.30
CA ASP A 127 21.97 11.52 12.96
C ASP A 127 22.04 11.40 14.49
N LYS A 128 21.34 10.40 15.04
CA LYS A 128 21.37 10.10 16.47
C LYS A 128 22.78 9.75 16.94
N GLY A 129 23.46 8.83 16.26
CA GLY A 129 24.82 8.42 16.61
C GLY A 129 25.82 9.58 16.54
N ASN A 130 25.71 10.42 15.51
CA ASN A 130 26.52 11.63 15.37
C ASN A 130 26.27 12.61 16.53
N THR A 131 25.01 12.86 16.86
CA THR A 131 24.62 13.76 17.96
C THR A 131 25.11 13.26 19.32
N GLU A 132 24.99 11.95 19.57
CA GLU A 132 25.49 11.34 20.81
C GLU A 132 27.01 11.48 20.94
N THR A 133 27.74 11.25 19.84
CA THR A 133 29.19 11.41 19.78
C THR A 133 29.60 12.87 20.00
N GLU A 134 28.95 13.81 19.30
CA GLU A 134 29.23 15.24 19.44
C GLU A 134 28.99 15.70 20.88
N ARG A 135 27.89 15.29 21.50
CA ARG A 135 27.59 15.60 22.90
C ARG A 135 28.70 15.10 23.85
N LEU A 136 29.20 13.88 23.64
CA LEU A 136 30.28 13.33 24.47
C LEU A 136 31.58 14.10 24.29
N THR A 137 31.94 14.43 23.05
CA THR A 137 33.11 15.26 22.75
C THR A 137 33.00 16.64 23.41
N LYS A 138 31.86 17.32 23.25
CA LYS A 138 31.60 18.63 23.86
C LYS A 138 31.61 18.59 25.38
N LYS A 139 31.11 17.51 25.99
CA LYS A 139 31.21 17.29 27.42
C LYS A 139 32.67 17.20 27.87
N GLY A 140 33.50 16.42 27.16
CA GLY A 140 34.93 16.32 27.47
C GLY A 140 35.67 17.64 27.30
N GLU A 141 35.37 18.40 26.24
CA GLU A 141 35.91 19.76 26.03
C GLU A 141 35.54 20.69 27.20
N LEU A 142 34.27 20.66 27.64
CA LEU A 142 33.79 21.46 28.77
C LEU A 142 34.52 21.09 30.08
N GLU A 143 34.64 19.80 30.38
CA GLU A 143 35.36 19.32 31.57
C GLU A 143 36.83 19.79 31.55
N ALA A 144 37.50 19.69 30.41
CA ALA A 144 38.87 20.16 30.26
C ALA A 144 39.00 21.69 30.46
N VAL A 145 38.04 22.47 29.96
CA VAL A 145 38.00 23.93 30.20
C VAL A 145 37.79 24.25 31.67
N LEU A 146 36.85 23.57 32.33
CA LEU A 146 36.59 23.76 33.76
C LEU A 146 37.82 23.43 34.60
N GLN A 147 38.55 22.36 34.28
CA GLN A 147 39.80 22.02 34.95
C GLN A 147 40.87 23.11 34.76
N LYS A 148 41.00 23.68 33.55
CA LYS A 148 41.93 24.81 33.31
C LYS A 148 41.56 26.03 34.13
N VAL A 149 40.27 26.35 34.26
CA VAL A 149 39.79 27.46 35.10
C VAL A 149 40.15 27.21 36.57
N GLN A 150 39.84 26.04 37.09
CA GLN A 150 40.16 25.66 38.48
C GLN A 150 41.68 25.69 38.74
N ALA A 151 42.50 25.24 37.79
CA ALA A 151 43.95 25.28 37.91
C ALA A 151 44.52 26.72 37.89
N ALA A 152 43.89 27.63 37.16
CA ALA A 152 44.30 29.04 37.07
C ALA A 152 43.80 29.87 38.26
N GLU A 153 42.68 29.49 38.88
CA GLU A 153 41.99 30.25 39.92
C GLU A 153 42.89 30.67 41.10
N PRO A 154 43.73 29.79 41.71
CA PRO A 154 44.61 30.21 42.80
C PRO A 154 45.58 31.33 42.40
N GLY A 155 46.12 31.28 41.17
CA GLY A 155 47.01 32.31 40.64
C GLY A 155 46.26 33.62 40.43
N CYS A 156 45.08 33.57 39.81
CA CYS A 156 44.22 34.74 39.63
C CYS A 156 43.86 35.38 40.99
N VAL A 157 43.45 34.59 41.98
CA VAL A 157 43.14 35.08 43.34
C VAL A 157 44.37 35.73 43.97
N PHE A 158 45.54 35.09 43.87
CA PHE A 158 46.78 35.66 44.40
C PHE A 158 47.07 37.04 43.79
N PHE A 159 46.98 37.19 42.47
CA PHE A 159 47.20 38.49 41.84
C PHE A 159 46.13 39.51 42.23
N THR A 160 44.85 39.15 42.17
CA THR A 160 43.74 40.07 42.49
C THR A 160 43.84 40.60 43.91
N VAL A 161 44.16 39.75 44.89
CA VAL A 161 44.26 40.16 46.31
C VAL A 161 45.54 40.98 46.57
N ASN A 162 46.67 40.59 45.96
CA ASN A 162 47.96 41.18 46.31
C ASN A 162 48.38 42.36 45.42
N PHE A 163 47.71 42.60 44.29
CA PHE A 163 48.13 43.61 43.32
C PHE A 163 48.28 45.01 43.93
N ALA A 164 47.28 45.47 44.69
CA ALA A 164 47.30 46.81 45.29
C ALA A 164 48.47 47.00 46.26
N VAL A 165 48.69 46.05 47.19
CA VAL A 165 49.79 46.10 48.15
C VAL A 165 51.14 46.03 47.44
N ARG A 166 51.29 45.13 46.46
CA ARG A 166 52.54 45.00 45.70
C ARG A 166 52.84 46.24 44.86
N SER A 167 51.82 46.84 44.26
CA SER A 167 51.92 48.09 43.51
C SER A 167 52.40 49.23 44.43
N LYS A 168 51.79 49.36 45.62
CA LYS A 168 52.22 50.35 46.62
C LYS A 168 53.67 50.12 47.07
N ASN A 169 54.03 48.88 47.41
CA ASN A 169 55.39 48.56 47.85
C ASN A 169 56.44 48.82 46.75
N ARG A 170 56.10 48.51 45.49
CA ARG A 170 56.97 48.84 44.36
C ARG A 170 57.13 50.35 44.18
N GLN A 171 56.07 51.14 44.36
CA GLN A 171 56.19 52.60 44.31
C GLN A 171 57.11 53.11 45.43
N ILE A 172 56.97 52.58 46.65
CA ILE A 172 57.86 52.91 47.78
C ILE A 172 59.32 52.56 47.46
N GLU A 173 59.56 51.40 46.85
CA GLU A 173 60.89 50.97 46.41
C GLU A 173 61.47 51.92 45.34
N ILE A 174 60.68 52.29 44.34
CA ILE A 174 61.06 53.26 43.30
C ILE A 174 61.44 54.60 43.94
N ASP A 175 60.57 55.17 44.77
CA ASP A 175 60.82 56.43 45.46
C ASP A 175 62.08 56.37 46.34
N GLY A 176 62.32 55.22 46.97
CA GLY A 176 63.52 54.95 47.76
C GLY A 176 64.80 54.92 46.92
N LEU A 177 64.77 54.25 45.76
CA LEU A 177 65.88 54.18 44.82
C LEU A 177 66.18 55.56 44.22
N GLU A 178 65.15 56.34 43.89
CA GLU A 178 65.29 57.72 43.42
C GLU A 178 65.95 58.61 44.48
N LYS A 179 65.51 58.50 45.74
CA LYS A 179 66.14 59.22 46.86
C LYS A 179 67.61 58.83 47.04
N ALA A 180 67.92 57.53 47.01
CA ALA A 180 69.30 57.05 47.14
C ALA A 180 70.19 57.59 46.00
N LYS A 181 69.69 57.57 44.76
CA LYS A 181 70.38 58.15 43.60
C LYS A 181 70.62 59.66 43.77
N ALA A 182 69.64 60.40 44.26
CA ALA A 182 69.77 61.83 44.49
C ALA A 182 70.83 62.15 45.57
N ILE A 183 70.85 61.38 46.67
CA ILE A 183 71.87 61.51 47.72
C ILE A 183 73.28 61.26 47.14
N LEU A 184 73.47 60.18 46.37
CA LEU A 184 74.75 59.87 45.73
C LEU A 184 75.17 60.93 44.69
N SER A 185 74.22 61.71 44.18
CA SER A 185 74.45 62.81 43.24
C SER A 185 74.61 64.18 43.94
N GLY A 186 74.70 64.21 45.28
CA GLY A 186 74.97 65.42 46.06
C GLY A 186 73.74 66.14 46.63
N ALA A 187 72.54 65.55 46.55
CA ALA A 187 71.35 66.12 47.21
C ALA A 187 71.36 65.84 48.73
N SER A 188 70.93 66.83 49.53
CA SER A 188 70.77 66.70 50.98
C SER A 188 69.29 66.73 51.37
N PHE A 189 68.82 65.67 52.03
CA PHE A 189 67.46 65.58 52.58
C PHE A 189 67.54 65.58 54.11
N SER A 190 66.97 66.59 54.77
CA SER A 190 66.93 66.70 56.23
C SER A 190 66.21 65.49 56.87
N SER A 191 66.85 64.84 57.85
CA SER A 191 66.28 63.69 58.57
C SER A 191 65.28 64.14 59.64
N LEU A 192 63.98 64.01 59.35
CA LEU A 192 62.93 64.13 60.37
C LEU A 192 62.44 62.73 60.81
N ALA A 193 63.06 62.29 61.91
CA ALA A 193 62.54 61.48 63.01
C ALA A 193 61.41 60.46 62.75
N GLN A 194 61.83 59.21 62.86
CA GLN A 194 61.09 58.12 63.50
C GLN A 194 60.50 58.58 64.86
N VAL A 195 59.19 58.82 64.91
CA VAL A 195 58.41 58.82 66.16
C VAL A 195 57.34 57.74 66.05
N HIS A 196 57.58 56.66 66.77
CA HIS A 196 56.66 55.54 67.02
C HIS A 196 55.48 56.01 67.89
N ARG A 197 54.23 55.65 67.54
CA ARG A 197 53.21 55.34 68.56
C ARG A 197 52.07 54.50 67.99
N HIS A 198 51.94 53.29 68.53
CA HIS A 198 50.74 52.46 68.51
C HIS A 198 49.52 53.23 69.04
N VAL A 199 48.42 53.17 68.29
CA VAL A 199 47.08 52.75 68.75
C VAL A 199 46.43 52.01 67.58
#